data_AF-A0AAQ0QA26-F1
#
_entry.id   AF-A0AAQ0QA26-F1
#
_cell.length_a   1.000
_cell.length_b   1.000
_cell.length_c   1.000
_cell.angle_alpha   90.00
_cell.angle_beta   90.00
_cell.angle_gamma   90.00
#
_symmetry.space_group_name_H-M   'P 1'
#
loop_
_entity.id
_entity.type
_entity.pdbx_description
1 polymer ?
#
loop_
_entity_poly.entity_id
_entity_poly.type
_entity_poly.pdbx_seq_one_letter_code
_entity_poly.pdbx_strand_id
1 'polypeptide(L)'
;MKKQLVTSVDITHVCHNTGDYMELVALGEVFYMRRTRFMKRLVRKVIHKVEVPVDYFTSAEEAKAEARRQMDEFVKKYYVTV
;
A
#
# COMPACT_ATOMS: atom_id res chain seq x y z
N MET A 1 -5.76 0.61 -22.29
CA MET A 1 -6.79 0.36 -21.25
C MET A 1 -6.15 0.38 -19.87
N LYS A 2 -6.67 1.21 -18.94
CA LYS A 2 -6.18 1.24 -17.56
C LYS A 2 -6.54 -0.06 -16.85
N LYS A 3 -5.62 -0.57 -16.03
CA LYS A 3 -5.88 -1.74 -15.19
C LYS A 3 -6.81 -1.34 -14.04
N GLN A 4 -7.67 -2.26 -13.62
CA GLN A 4 -8.42 -2.10 -12.38
C GLN A 4 -7.45 -2.23 -11.21
N LEU A 5 -7.36 -1.18 -10.39
CA LEU A 5 -6.54 -1.16 -9.19
C LEU A 5 -7.33 -1.72 -8.00
N VAL A 6 -6.61 -2.35 -7.07
CA VAL A 6 -7.10 -2.83 -5.79
C VAL A 6 -6.22 -2.20 -4.71
N THR A 7 -6.83 -1.78 -3.61
CA THR A 7 -6.14 -1.22 -2.45
C THR A 7 -6.29 -2.16 -1.25
N SER A 8 -5.26 -2.23 -0.42
CA SER A 8 -5.29 -2.95 0.86
C SER A 8 -4.56 -2.15 1.92
N VAL A 9 -5.07 -2.17 3.14
CA VAL A 9 -4.40 -1.59 4.32
C VAL A 9 -4.42 -2.59 5.44
N ASP A 10 -3.27 -2.81 6.06
CA ASP A 10 -3.14 -3.65 7.25
C ASP A 10 -2.14 -3.06 8.24
N ILE A 11 -2.18 -3.52 9.49
CA ILE A 11 -1.18 -3.17 10.51
C ILE A 11 -0.07 -4.22 10.46
N THR A 12 1.17 -3.77 10.33
CA THR A 12 2.33 -4.66 10.29
C THR A 12 3.55 -4.01 10.91
N HIS A 13 4.49 -4.83 11.35
CA HIS A 13 5.83 -4.37 11.67
C HIS A 13 6.64 -4.25 10.38
N VAL A 14 7.33 -3.13 10.18
CA VAL A 14 8.29 -2.94 9.08
C VAL A 14 9.68 -2.77 9.68
N CYS A 15 10.64 -3.50 9.11
CA CYS A 15 12.06 -3.34 9.46
C CYS A 15 12.65 -2.26 8.56
N HIS A 16 13.11 -1.17 9.16
CA HIS A 16 13.89 -0.16 8.46
C HIS A 16 15.38 -0.53 8.57
N ASN A 17 16.07 -0.62 7.43
CA ASN A 17 17.46 -1.11 7.29
C ASN A 17 18.52 -0.34 8.12
N THR A 18 18.14 0.69 8.87
CA THR A 18 19.04 1.62 9.56
C THR A 18 19.21 1.38 11.06
N GLY A 19 18.68 0.31 11.65
CA GLY A 19 19.11 -0.09 13.00
C GLY A 19 18.13 -0.93 13.79
N ASP A 20 17.91 -2.18 13.38
CA ASP A 20 17.20 -3.26 14.12
C ASP A 20 15.85 -2.89 14.78
N TYR A 21 15.29 -1.73 14.46
CA TYR A 21 14.04 -1.24 15.01
C TYR A 21 12.90 -1.65 14.08
N MET A 22 12.00 -2.48 14.61
CA MET A 22 10.74 -2.77 13.96
C MET A 22 9.74 -1.69 14.34
N GLU A 23 9.26 -0.94 13.35
CA GLU A 23 8.23 0.08 13.56
C GLU A 23 6.86 -0.51 13.24
N LEU A 24 5.87 -0.28 14.11
CA LEU A 24 4.49 -0.64 13.86
C LEU A 24 3.85 0.40 12.95
N VAL A 25 3.47 -0.01 11.74
CA VAL A 25 2.92 0.89 10.72
C VAL A 25 1.59 0.37 10.18
N ALA A 26 0.73 1.30 9.77
CA ALA A 26 -0.34 1.01 8.83
C ALA A 26 0.25 0.96 7.41
N LEU A 27 0.35 -0.25 6.86
CA LEU A 27 0.87 -0.51 5.53
C LEU A 27 -0.26 -0.49 4.50
N GLY A 28 -0.28 0.56 3.67
CA GLY A 28 -1.15 0.68 2.51
C GLY A 28 -0.46 0.21 1.23
N GLU A 29 -1.15 -0.56 0.40
CA GLU A 29 -0.64 -1.02 -0.88
C GLU A 29 -1.69 -0.89 -1.99
N VAL A 30 -1.27 -0.32 -3.12
CA VAL A 30 -2.05 -0.24 -4.36
C VAL A 30 -1.47 -1.20 -5.37
N PHE A 31 -2.30 -2.08 -5.94
CA PHE A 31 -1.85 -3.14 -6.83
C PHE A 31 -2.87 -3.48 -7.91
N TYR A 32 -2.43 -4.24 -8.90
CA TYR A 32 -3.35 -4.90 -9.84
C TYR A 32 -2.96 -6.37 -10.01
N MET A 33 -3.95 -7.19 -10.41
CA MET A 33 -3.71 -8.60 -10.70
C MET A 33 -3.14 -8.77 -12.11
N ARG A 34 -2.02 -9.47 -12.23
CA ARG A 34 -1.35 -9.78 -13.50
C ARG A 34 -1.20 -11.28 -13.66
N ARG A 35 -1.44 -11.81 -14.86
CA ARG A 35 -1.07 -13.19 -15.19
C ARG A 35 0.41 -13.27 -15.57
N THR A 36 1.18 -14.12 -14.90
CA THR A 36 2.58 -14.39 -15.26
C THR A 36 2.68 -15.26 -16.50
N ARG A 37 3.71 -15.06 -17.32
CA ARG A 37 3.94 -15.85 -18.54
C ARG A 37 4.42 -17.27 -18.22
N PHE A 38 5.37 -17.41 -17.29
CA PHE A 38 6.04 -18.68 -17.01
C PHE A 38 5.17 -19.69 -16.24
N MET A 39 4.36 -19.23 -15.28
CA MET A 39 3.54 -20.13 -14.45
C MET A 39 2.04 -20.05 -14.76
N LYS A 40 1.61 -19.15 -15.66
CA LYS A 40 0.20 -18.82 -15.91
C LYS A 40 -0.62 -18.46 -14.66
N ARG A 41 0.04 -18.14 -13.53
CA ARG A 41 -0.57 -17.77 -12.25
C ARG A 41 -0.95 -16.30 -12.23
N LEU A 42 -2.08 -15.99 -11.58
CA LEU A 42 -2.44 -14.62 -11.20
C LEU A 42 -1.55 -14.21 -10.03
N VAL A 43 -0.81 -13.12 -10.20
CA VAL A 43 0.04 -12.54 -9.17
C VAL A 43 -0.38 -11.10 -8.92
N ARG A 44 -0.21 -10.68 -7.67
CA ARG A 44 -0.36 -9.31 -7.23
C ARG A 44 0.87 -8.51 -7.67
N LYS A 45 0.67 -7.45 -8.45
CA LYS A 45 1.73 -6.47 -8.76
C LYS A 45 1.45 -5.18 -8.01
N VAL A 46 2.16 -4.95 -6.91
CA VAL A 46 2.15 -3.68 -6.17
C VAL A 46 2.82 -2.62 -7.03
N ILE A 47 2.17 -1.46 -7.13
CA ILE A 47 2.66 -0.30 -7.89
C ILE A 47 2.88 0.93 -7.02
N HIS A 48 2.30 0.93 -5.81
CA HIS A 48 2.50 1.97 -4.83
C HIS A 48 2.33 1.39 -3.43
N LYS A 49 3.15 1.87 -2.50
CA LYS A 49 3.22 1.44 -1.10
C LYS A 49 3.27 2.69 -0.24
N VAL A 50 2.51 2.70 0.84
CA VAL A 50 2.44 3.77 1.83
C VAL A 50 2.68 3.15 3.20
N GLU A 51 3.59 3.71 3.98
CA GLU A 51 3.87 3.30 5.35
C GLU A 51 3.54 4.48 6.25
N VAL A 52 2.57 4.30 7.14
CA VAL A 52 2.16 5.33 8.11
C VAL A 52 2.46 4.81 9.51
N PRO A 53 3.45 5.35 10.23
CA PRO A 53 3.74 4.88 11.56
C PRO A 53 2.60 5.15 12.52
N VAL A 54 2.21 4.12 13.29
CA VAL A 54 1.04 4.17 14.17
C VAL A 54 1.29 5.11 15.36
N ASP A 55 2.54 5.24 15.80
CA ASP A 55 2.94 6.02 16.98
C ASP A 55 2.64 7.53 16.86
N TYR A 56 2.42 8.03 15.64
CA TYR A 56 2.02 9.43 15.40
C TYR A 56 0.51 9.68 15.52
N PHE A 57 -0.29 8.64 15.80
CA PHE A 57 -1.76 8.73 15.83
C PHE A 57 -2.33 8.25 17.17
N THR A 58 -3.55 8.69 17.47
CA THR A 58 -4.24 8.30 18.71
C THR A 58 -4.72 6.85 18.65
N SER A 59 -4.91 6.31 17.44
CA SER A 59 -5.34 4.93 17.21
C SER A 59 -4.83 4.34 15.90
N ALA A 60 -4.79 3.01 15.84
CA ALA A 60 -4.47 2.28 14.61
C ALA A 60 -5.46 2.56 13.46
N GLU A 61 -6.72 2.87 13.78
CA GLU A 61 -7.73 3.19 12.77
C GLU A 61 -7.49 4.58 12.14
N GLU A 62 -6.99 5.55 12.91
CA GLU A 62 -6.56 6.84 12.37
C GLU A 62 -5.36 6.68 11.41
N ALA A 63 -4.37 5.88 11.80
CA ALA A 63 -3.23 5.58 10.94
C ALA A 63 -3.66 4.87 9.64
N LYS A 64 -4.61 3.92 9.72
CA LYS A 64 -5.21 3.28 8.54
C LYS A 64 -5.97 4.27 7.67
N ALA A 65 -6.71 5.20 8.26
CA ALA A 65 -7.46 6.22 7.52
C ALA A 65 -6.51 7.16 6.76
N GLU A 66 -5.40 7.55 7.37
CA GLU A 66 -4.37 8.35 6.69
C GLU A 66 -3.70 7.56 5.56
N ALA A 67 -3.37 6.28 5.77
CA ALA A 67 -2.84 5.43 4.72
C ALA A 67 -3.82 5.32 3.53
N ARG A 68 -5.13 5.17 3.80
CA ARG A 68 -6.18 5.19 2.77
C ARG A 68 -6.22 6.52 2.01
N ARG A 69 -6.16 7.65 2.72
CA ARG A 69 -6.18 8.99 2.12
C ARG A 69 -5.02 9.16 1.12
N GLN A 70 -3.80 8.77 1.51
CA GLN A 70 -2.62 8.85 0.64
C GLN A 70 -2.72 7.94 -0.59
N MET A 71 -3.22 6.70 -0.40
CA MET A 71 -3.47 5.78 -1.52
C MET A 71 -4.54 6.31 -2.48
N ASP A 72 -5.63 6.88 -1.98
CA ASP A 72 -6.70 7.44 -2.81
C ASP A 72 -6.19 8.61 -3.66
N GLU A 73 -5.30 9.43 -3.10
CA GLU A 73 -4.64 10.50 -3.85
C GLU A 73 -3.81 9.94 -5.01
N PHE A 74 -3.03 8.88 -4.77
CA PHE A 74 -2.29 8.18 -5.81
C PHE A 74 -3.22 7.58 -6.88
N VAL A 75 -4.30 6.91 -6.47
CA VAL A 75 -5.27 6.29 -7.38
C VAL A 75 -5.93 7.34 -8.27
N LYS A 76 -6.38 8.46 -7.70
CA LYS A 76 -6.95 9.59 -8.46
C LYS A 76 -5.96 10.09 -9.51
N LYS A 77 -4.71 10.34 -9.12
CA LYS A 77 -3.64 10.77 -10.05
C LYS A 77 -3.43 9.76 -11.17
N TYR A 78 -3.33 8.47 -10.85
CA TYR A 78 -3.17 7.38 -11.84
C TYR A 78 -4.29 7.37 -12.90
N TYR A 79 -5.52 7.67 -12.50
CA TYR A 79 -6.67 7.72 -13.41
C TYR A 79 -6.86 9.07 -14.13
N VAL A 80 -6.22 10.16 -13.70
CA VAL A 80 -6.31 11.49 -14.33
C VAL A 80 -5.13 11.80 -15.25
N THR A 81 -3.90 11.45 -14.89
CA THR A 81 -2.67 11.85 -15.62
C THR A 81 -2.46 11.11 -16.96
N VAL A 82 -3.45 10.33 -17.43
CA VAL A 82 -3.37 9.56 -18.69
C VAL A 82 -4.67 9.68 -19.44
#